data_AF-C5YQ90-F1
#
_entry.id   AF-C5YQ90-F1
#
_cell.length_a   1.000
_cell.length_b   1.000
_cell.length_c   1.000
_cell.angle_alpha   90.00
_cell.angle_beta   90.00
_cell.angle_gamma   90.00
#
_symmetry.space_group_name_H-M   'P 1'
#
loop_
_entity.id
_entity.type
_entity.pdbx_description
1 polymer ?
#
loop_
_entity_poly.entity_id
_entity_poly.type
_entity_poly.pdbx_seq_one_letter_code
_entity_poly.pdbx_strand_id
1 'polypeptide(L)'
;MDAFDPVPSDDDGDGATAAASSPGRSICHAGCGRPSRVCLCPYLPPSPLPISTTVVILHHPHALRRNPLSTLPLLARSLSNLRLVPGRRLLPSSIPPAPTPRGPVLLLYPSPAASDLTSWCRSTPRPARAAPTLLLLDGTWKQAKEMHAASLPVLTSLGIVPVALPVDGSADGDSMFESDLVVRKEPRKGCVSTMEAVARALRLLEPEENGAVVEEAMLGVLRAMVAFQTEHLQHRTVKPRVKMRKKKELRREEEMQSNAGLI
;
A
#
# COMPACT_ATOMS: atom_id res chain seq x y z
N MET A 1 -55.01 62.63 13.20
CA MET A 1 -54.55 62.23 11.87
C MET A 1 -53.56 61.10 12.09
N ASP A 2 -54.04 60.02 12.71
CA ASP A 2 -54.44 58.75 12.07
C ASP A 2 -53.24 57.80 12.18
N ALA A 3 -53.07 57.06 13.29
CA ALA A 3 -53.76 55.80 13.62
C ALA A 3 -53.68 54.80 12.46
N PHE A 4 -52.91 53.71 12.62
CA PHE A 4 -53.28 52.34 12.24
C PHE A 4 -52.14 51.37 12.60
N ASP A 5 -52.33 50.64 13.71
CA ASP A 5 -51.81 49.28 13.88
C ASP A 5 -52.62 48.30 13.01
N PRO A 6 -52.00 47.22 12.53
CA PRO A 6 -52.57 45.91 12.87
C PRO A 6 -51.50 44.83 13.19
N VAL A 7 -51.63 44.26 14.40
CA VAL A 7 -51.77 42.84 14.82
C VAL A 7 -51.31 41.71 13.85
N PRO A 8 -50.71 40.61 14.38
CA PRO A 8 -49.73 39.77 13.69
C PRO A 8 -50.35 38.61 12.90
N SER A 9 -49.55 38.07 11.98
CA SER A 9 -49.82 36.82 11.27
C SER A 9 -48.92 35.71 11.81
N ASP A 10 -49.55 34.76 12.50
CA ASP A 10 -49.03 33.42 12.74
C ASP A 10 -48.78 32.72 11.40
N ASP A 11 -47.57 32.19 11.21
CA ASP A 11 -47.28 31.19 10.17
C ASP A 11 -46.58 30.01 10.84
N ASP A 12 -47.36 28.97 11.10
CA ASP A 12 -46.94 27.64 11.51
C ASP A 12 -46.12 26.99 10.38
N GLY A 13 -44.80 27.16 10.44
CA GLY A 13 -43.83 26.50 9.56
C GLY A 13 -43.26 25.24 10.21
N ASP A 14 -43.95 24.12 10.00
CA ASP A 14 -43.56 22.76 10.37
C ASP A 14 -42.16 22.36 9.86
N GLY A 15 -41.44 21.62 10.71
CA GLY A 15 -40.52 20.56 10.30
C GLY A 15 -39.36 20.87 9.36
N ALA A 16 -38.21 21.25 9.92
CA ALA A 16 -36.93 20.68 9.51
C ALA A 16 -35.86 20.91 10.59
N THR A 17 -35.84 20.06 11.61
CA THR A 17 -34.60 19.79 12.34
C THR A 17 -33.57 19.36 11.32
N ALA A 18 -32.69 20.28 10.92
CA ALA A 18 -31.51 19.98 10.14
C ALA A 18 -30.75 18.90 10.90
N ALA A 19 -30.85 17.66 10.42
CA ALA A 19 -30.07 16.56 10.93
C ALA A 19 -28.60 16.99 10.85
N ALA A 20 -28.02 17.32 12.00
CA ALA A 20 -26.63 17.67 12.12
C ALA A 20 -25.83 16.54 11.48
N SER A 21 -25.29 16.80 10.29
CA SER A 21 -24.41 15.88 9.60
C SER A 21 -23.30 15.54 10.59
N SER A 22 -23.23 14.28 10.99
CA SER A 22 -22.23 13.82 11.96
C SER A 22 -20.87 14.33 11.49
N PRO A 23 -20.11 15.08 12.31
CA PRO A 23 -18.85 15.65 11.86
C PRO A 23 -17.99 14.52 11.32
N GLY A 24 -17.53 14.68 10.07
CA GLY A 24 -16.67 13.71 9.41
C GLY A 24 -15.50 13.35 10.33
N ARG A 25 -15.08 12.07 10.32
CA ARG A 25 -13.98 11.60 11.18
C ARG A 25 -12.77 12.53 11.01
N SER A 26 -12.24 13.06 12.10
CA SER A 26 -11.05 13.92 12.04
C SER A 26 -9.90 13.17 11.35
N ILE A 27 -9.17 13.87 10.47
CA ILE A 27 -8.10 13.31 9.64
C ILE A 27 -6.76 13.88 10.08
N CYS A 28 -5.71 13.06 10.04
CA CYS A 28 -4.34 13.49 10.23
C CYS A 28 -3.82 14.25 8.99
N HIS A 29 -4.14 15.55 8.89
CA HIS A 29 -3.77 16.41 7.76
C HIS A 29 -2.26 16.70 7.69
N ALA A 30 -1.61 16.88 8.84
CA ALA A 30 -0.17 17.14 8.92
C ALA A 30 0.68 15.87 8.84
N GLY A 31 0.06 14.69 8.65
CA GLY A 31 0.76 13.42 8.75
C GLY A 31 0.36 12.41 7.68
N CYS A 32 -0.15 11.25 8.10
CA CYS A 32 -0.38 10.12 7.20
C CYS A 32 -1.68 10.19 6.39
N GLY A 33 -2.50 11.22 6.56
CA GLY A 33 -3.78 11.37 5.86
C GLY A 33 -4.86 10.38 6.30
N ARG A 34 -4.62 9.60 7.36
CA ARG A 34 -5.58 8.64 7.91
C ARG A 34 -6.49 9.29 8.96
N PRO A 35 -7.70 8.74 9.20
CA PRO A 35 -8.52 9.16 10.33
C PRO A 35 -7.75 9.07 11.65
N SER A 36 -7.93 10.02 12.55
CA SER A 36 -7.14 10.17 13.78
C SER A 36 -7.10 8.90 14.63
N ARG A 37 -8.21 8.14 14.68
CA ARG A 37 -8.32 6.88 15.45
C ARG A 37 -7.44 5.74 14.94
N VAL A 38 -7.01 5.78 13.68
CA VAL A 38 -6.16 4.76 13.05
C VAL A 38 -4.91 5.42 12.44
N CYS A 39 -4.49 6.52 13.05
CA CYS A 39 -3.30 7.26 12.65
C CYS A 39 -2.07 6.42 12.94
N LEU A 40 -1.19 6.27 11.93
CA LEU A 40 0.05 5.50 12.07
C LEU A 40 1.26 6.38 12.38
N CYS A 41 1.10 7.72 12.45
CA CYS A 41 2.20 8.63 12.74
C CYS A 41 2.91 8.35 14.08
N PRO A 42 2.23 7.95 15.16
CA PRO A 42 2.90 7.60 16.42
C PRO A 42 3.85 6.40 16.32
N TYR A 43 3.69 5.55 15.30
CA TYR A 43 4.52 4.37 15.06
C TYR A 43 5.62 4.62 14.03
N LEU A 44 5.65 5.79 13.39
CA LEU A 44 6.73 6.17 12.49
C LEU A 44 7.98 6.54 13.30
N PRO A 45 9.18 6.34 12.73
CA PRO A 45 10.39 6.88 13.35
C PRO A 45 10.25 8.41 13.50
N PRO A 46 10.80 9.00 14.59
CA PRO A 46 10.64 10.43 14.89
C PRO A 46 11.26 11.33 13.81
N SER A 47 12.29 10.84 13.12
CA SER A 47 12.90 11.44 11.94
C SER A 47 13.11 10.37 10.87
N PRO A 48 13.16 10.74 9.58
CA PRO A 48 13.46 9.80 8.50
C PRO A 48 14.80 9.08 8.76
N LEU A 49 14.80 7.76 8.65
CA LEU A 49 15.96 6.93 8.90
C LEU A 49 17.02 7.13 7.81
N PRO A 50 18.31 7.30 8.18
CA PRO A 50 19.38 7.43 7.22
C PRO A 50 19.66 6.09 6.54
N ILE A 51 19.69 6.10 5.21
CA ILE A 51 20.05 4.94 4.38
C ILE A 51 21.04 5.36 3.30
N SER A 52 22.01 4.48 3.02
CA SER A 52 22.97 4.67 1.93
C SER A 52 22.39 4.28 0.57
N THR A 53 21.45 3.35 0.55
CA THR A 53 20.67 2.92 -0.62
C THR A 53 19.73 4.03 -1.05
N THR A 54 19.70 4.30 -2.35
CA THR A 54 18.69 5.19 -2.93
C THR A 54 17.46 4.39 -3.32
N VAL A 55 16.31 4.66 -2.72
CA VAL A 55 15.06 3.95 -3.04
C VAL A 55 14.26 4.76 -4.05
N VAL A 56 13.94 4.17 -5.20
CA VAL A 56 13.11 4.77 -6.24
C VAL A 56 11.87 3.92 -6.42
N ILE A 57 10.68 4.52 -6.28
CA ILE A 57 9.42 3.81 -6.44
C ILE A 57 8.63 4.44 -7.57
N LEU A 58 8.55 3.73 -8.70
CA LEU A 58 7.61 4.07 -9.77
C LEU A 58 6.22 3.60 -9.34
N HIS A 59 5.34 4.53 -9.02
CA HIS A 59 4.00 4.21 -8.53
C HIS A 59 2.92 4.59 -9.53
N HIS A 60 1.96 3.69 -9.72
CA HIS A 60 0.86 3.91 -10.65
C HIS A 60 0.00 5.11 -10.19
N PRO A 61 -0.42 6.04 -11.07
CA PRO A 61 -1.18 7.25 -10.67
C PRO A 61 -2.53 7.02 -9.98
N HIS A 62 -3.03 5.79 -10.01
CA HIS A 62 -4.27 5.38 -9.33
C HIS A 62 -4.02 4.65 -8.00
N ALA A 63 -2.78 4.26 -7.68
CA ALA A 63 -2.45 3.51 -6.48
C ALA A 63 -2.76 4.32 -5.21
N LEU A 64 -2.29 5.58 -5.13
CA LEU A 64 -2.50 6.43 -3.96
C LEU A 64 -3.95 6.90 -3.79
N ARG A 65 -4.63 7.25 -4.88
CA ARG A 65 -6.00 7.80 -4.82
C ARG A 65 -7.06 6.77 -4.43
N ARG A 66 -6.81 5.47 -4.69
CA ARG A 66 -7.81 4.40 -4.51
C ARG A 66 -7.46 3.41 -3.41
N ASN A 67 -6.31 3.54 -2.75
CA ASN A 67 -5.88 2.60 -1.73
C ASN A 67 -5.67 3.29 -0.37
N PRO A 68 -6.68 3.28 0.52
CA PRO A 68 -6.55 3.83 1.88
C PRO A 68 -5.55 3.05 2.74
N LEU A 69 -5.15 1.86 2.30
CA LEU A 69 -4.13 1.03 2.95
C LEU A 69 -2.75 1.16 2.30
N SER A 70 -2.55 2.15 1.43
CA SER A 70 -1.23 2.40 0.86
C SER A 70 -0.22 2.67 1.97
N THR A 71 0.92 2.00 1.89
CA THR A 71 2.06 2.18 2.78
C THR A 71 3.09 3.15 2.22
N LEU A 72 2.91 3.63 0.97
CA LEU A 72 3.82 4.59 0.34
C LEU A 72 3.95 5.91 1.11
N PRO A 73 2.87 6.58 1.58
CA PRO A 73 3.02 7.84 2.32
C PRO A 73 3.73 7.66 3.66
N LEU A 74 3.60 6.47 4.28
CA LEU A 74 4.30 6.13 5.50
C LEU A 74 5.78 5.91 5.20
N LEU A 75 6.08 5.11 4.17
CA LEU A 75 7.43 4.80 3.74
C LEU A 75 8.24 6.05 3.35
N ALA A 76 7.61 6.97 2.62
CA ALA A 76 8.23 8.25 2.23
C ALA A 76 8.55 9.16 3.43
N ARG A 77 7.90 8.97 4.57
CA ARG A 77 8.20 9.68 5.82
C ARG A 77 9.21 8.95 6.70
N SER A 78 9.36 7.64 6.50
CA SER A 78 10.27 6.80 7.30
C SER A 78 11.72 6.81 6.80
N LEU A 79 12.00 7.22 5.56
CA LEU A 79 13.33 7.11 4.94
C LEU A 79 13.85 8.44 4.40
N SER A 80 15.14 8.70 4.58
CA SER A 80 15.77 9.95 4.10
C SER A 80 16.10 9.95 2.61
N ASN A 81 16.39 8.79 2.01
CA ASN A 81 16.81 8.68 0.61
C ASN A 81 15.80 7.87 -0.23
N LEU A 82 14.58 8.37 -0.30
CA LEU A 82 13.49 7.77 -1.06
C LEU A 82 12.85 8.77 -2.02
N ARG A 83 12.63 8.32 -3.26
CA ARG A 83 11.98 9.10 -4.32
C ARG A 83 10.76 8.37 -4.84
N LEU A 84 9.61 9.03 -4.77
CA LEU A 84 8.38 8.60 -5.42
C LEU A 84 8.30 9.18 -6.83
N VAL A 85 8.07 8.33 -7.82
CA VAL A 85 7.91 8.71 -9.23
C VAL A 85 6.50 8.32 -9.68
N PRO A 86 5.56 9.28 -9.79
CA PRO A 86 4.24 8.98 -10.32
C PRO A 86 4.34 8.71 -11.82
N GLY A 87 3.86 7.56 -12.28
CA GLY A 87 3.92 7.24 -13.70
C GLY A 87 3.50 5.83 -14.04
N ARG A 88 3.42 5.54 -15.34
CA ARG A 88 3.18 4.19 -15.87
C ARG A 88 4.40 3.60 -16.60
N ARG A 89 5.51 4.33 -16.60
CA ARG A 89 6.75 3.97 -17.27
C ARG A 89 7.90 4.71 -16.62
N LEU A 90 9.03 4.04 -16.44
CA LEU A 90 10.27 4.64 -15.99
C LEU A 90 10.88 5.46 -17.13
N LEU A 91 11.31 6.68 -16.82
CA LEU A 91 12.08 7.52 -17.74
C LEU A 91 13.54 7.57 -17.27
N PRO A 92 14.51 7.84 -18.15
CA PRO A 92 15.90 8.02 -17.72
C PRO A 92 16.04 9.09 -16.62
N SER A 93 15.25 10.17 -16.70
CA SER A 93 15.18 11.23 -15.69
C SER A 93 14.53 10.82 -14.37
N SER A 94 13.91 9.64 -14.30
CA SER A 94 13.35 9.08 -13.06
C SER A 94 14.43 8.53 -12.14
N ILE A 95 15.59 8.12 -12.68
CA ILE A 95 16.72 7.64 -11.90
C ILE A 95 17.58 8.84 -11.51
N PRO A 96 17.86 9.05 -10.21
CA PRO A 96 18.68 10.17 -9.80
C PRO A 96 20.11 10.07 -10.37
N PRO A 97 20.76 11.22 -10.61
CA PRO A 97 22.19 11.23 -10.84
C PRO A 97 22.88 10.58 -9.63
N ALA A 98 23.76 9.62 -9.88
CA ALA A 98 24.55 8.96 -8.86
C ALA A 98 25.99 9.46 -8.92
N PRO A 99 26.71 9.47 -7.79
CA PRO A 99 28.15 9.75 -7.78
C PRO A 99 28.89 8.77 -8.70
N THR A 100 30.03 9.21 -9.23
CA THR A 100 30.93 8.37 -10.04
C THR A 100 32.04 7.81 -9.14
N PRO A 101 32.32 6.48 -9.17
CA PRO A 101 31.63 5.45 -9.94
C PRO A 101 30.21 5.16 -9.41
N ARG A 102 29.28 4.91 -10.34
CA ARG A 102 27.87 4.66 -10.02
C ARG A 102 27.72 3.26 -9.39
N GLY A 103 27.04 3.18 -8.25
CA GLY A 103 26.62 1.92 -7.65
C GLY A 103 25.58 1.17 -8.51
N PRO A 104 25.36 -0.13 -8.26
CA PRO A 104 24.44 -0.92 -9.08
C PRO A 104 22.99 -0.44 -8.94
N VAL A 105 22.24 -0.56 -10.03
CA VAL A 105 20.80 -0.29 -10.04
C VAL A 105 20.07 -1.63 -10.03
N LEU A 106 19.34 -1.89 -8.94
CA LEU A 106 18.62 -3.13 -8.69
C LEU A 106 17.14 -2.89 -8.93
N LEU A 107 16.49 -3.74 -9.72
CA LEU A 107 15.04 -3.76 -9.84
C LEU A 107 14.49 -4.88 -8.96
N LEU A 108 13.81 -4.51 -7.87
CA LEU A 108 13.10 -5.47 -7.05
C LEU A 108 11.77 -5.82 -7.71
N TYR A 109 11.80 -6.90 -8.49
CA TYR A 109 10.65 -7.37 -9.25
C TYR A 109 10.77 -8.87 -9.50
N PRO A 110 9.79 -9.69 -9.09
CA PRO A 110 9.83 -11.13 -9.30
C PRO A 110 9.63 -11.40 -10.79
N SER A 111 10.74 -11.72 -11.47
CA SER A 111 10.77 -12.13 -12.87
C SER A 111 11.63 -13.39 -13.02
N PRO A 112 11.47 -14.17 -14.09
CA PRO A 112 12.30 -15.36 -14.33
C PRO A 112 13.80 -15.07 -14.40
N ALA A 113 14.19 -13.85 -14.75
CA ALA A 113 15.58 -13.41 -14.80
C ALA A 113 16.09 -12.86 -13.46
N ALA A 114 15.22 -12.72 -12.45
CA ALA A 114 15.59 -12.13 -11.18
C ALA A 114 16.46 -13.07 -10.35
N SER A 115 17.59 -12.55 -9.88
CA SER A 115 18.42 -13.26 -8.90
C SER A 115 17.83 -13.10 -7.49
N ASP A 116 17.96 -14.12 -6.65
CA ASP A 116 17.70 -13.97 -5.22
C ASP A 116 18.61 -12.89 -4.63
N LEU A 117 18.04 -11.93 -3.90
CA LEU A 117 18.78 -10.77 -3.39
C LEU A 117 19.87 -11.19 -2.38
N THR A 118 19.61 -12.21 -1.55
CA THR A 118 20.61 -12.74 -0.61
C THR A 118 21.78 -13.37 -1.36
N SER A 119 21.51 -14.14 -2.41
CA SER A 119 22.53 -14.71 -3.31
C SER A 119 23.34 -13.61 -4.00
N TRP A 120 22.68 -12.59 -4.55
CA TRP A 120 23.34 -11.45 -5.19
C TRP A 120 24.25 -10.67 -4.23
N CYS A 121 23.80 -10.45 -2.99
CA CYS A 121 24.59 -9.81 -1.94
C CYS A 121 25.84 -10.62 -1.57
N ARG A 122 25.77 -11.96 -1.61
CA ARG A 122 26.91 -12.85 -1.34
C ARG A 122 27.91 -12.86 -2.50
N SER A 123 27.43 -12.82 -3.74
CA SER A 123 28.29 -12.83 -4.93
C SER A 123 28.88 -11.45 -5.28
N THR A 124 28.32 -10.37 -4.75
CA THR A 124 28.76 -8.99 -5.02
C THR A 124 29.36 -8.35 -3.76
N PRO A 125 30.70 -8.17 -3.68
CA PRO A 125 31.35 -7.56 -2.52
C PRO A 125 30.87 -6.14 -2.22
N ARG A 126 30.87 -5.74 -0.93
CA ARG A 126 30.42 -4.41 -0.46
C ARG A 126 30.96 -3.22 -1.28
N PRO A 127 32.25 -3.16 -1.67
CA PRO A 127 32.76 -2.06 -2.50
C PRO A 127 32.08 -1.97 -3.88
N ALA A 128 31.76 -3.12 -4.49
CA ALA A 128 31.11 -3.19 -5.80
C ALA A 128 29.61 -2.89 -5.75
N ARG A 129 29.00 -2.92 -4.55
CA ARG A 129 27.60 -2.56 -4.32
C ARG A 129 27.43 -1.39 -3.34
N ALA A 130 28.41 -0.51 -3.26
CA ALA A 130 28.31 0.71 -2.46
C ALA A 130 27.20 1.62 -3.01
N ALA A 131 26.39 2.20 -2.12
CA ALA A 131 25.29 3.12 -2.43
C ALA A 131 24.40 2.65 -3.63
N PRO A 132 23.77 1.46 -3.55
CA PRO A 132 22.98 0.94 -4.66
C PRO A 132 21.70 1.77 -4.84
N THR A 133 21.12 1.72 -6.04
CA THR A 133 19.77 2.24 -6.28
C THR A 133 18.79 1.08 -6.32
N LEU A 134 17.82 1.05 -5.40
CA LEU A 134 16.75 0.06 -5.36
C LEU A 134 15.49 0.62 -6.03
N LEU A 135 15.13 0.05 -7.18
CA LEU A 135 13.94 0.40 -7.95
C LEU A 135 12.79 -0.57 -7.66
N LEU A 136 11.60 -0.02 -7.39
CA LEU A 136 10.36 -0.77 -7.18
C LEU A 136 9.24 -0.27 -8.09
N LEU A 137 8.28 -1.16 -8.38
CA LEU A 137 7.06 -0.89 -9.13
C LEU A 137 5.84 -1.02 -8.21
N ASP A 138 5.22 0.09 -7.82
CA ASP A 138 4.06 0.11 -6.93
C ASP A 138 2.74 0.23 -7.69
N GLY A 139 1.88 -0.77 -7.50
CA GLY A 139 0.55 -0.84 -8.08
C GLY A 139 -0.06 -2.21 -7.85
N THR A 140 -1.22 -2.46 -8.46
CA THR A 140 -1.72 -3.83 -8.56
C THR A 140 -0.75 -4.67 -9.40
N TRP A 141 -0.78 -6.00 -9.26
CA TRP A 141 0.04 -6.89 -10.09
C TRP A 141 -0.09 -6.65 -11.60
N LYS A 142 -1.31 -6.34 -12.06
CA LYS A 142 -1.53 -5.98 -13.47
C LYS A 142 -0.81 -4.67 -13.82
N GLN A 143 -0.94 -3.65 -12.98
CA GLN A 143 -0.25 -2.37 -13.17
C GLN A 143 1.27 -2.51 -13.11
N ALA A 144 1.82 -3.25 -12.15
CA ALA A 144 3.25 -3.48 -12.03
C ALA A 144 3.82 -4.18 -13.28
N LYS A 145 3.11 -5.18 -13.83
CA LYS A 145 3.49 -5.84 -15.09
C LYS A 145 3.47 -4.89 -16.28
N GLU A 146 2.43 -4.06 -16.40
CA GLU A 146 2.32 -3.06 -17.46
C GLU A 146 3.45 -2.02 -17.36
N MET A 147 3.74 -1.54 -16.13
CA MET A 147 4.84 -0.60 -15.88
C MET A 147 6.20 -1.21 -16.17
N HIS A 148 6.43 -2.47 -15.80
CA HIS A 148 7.65 -3.21 -16.11
C HIS A 148 7.86 -3.29 -17.63
N ALA A 149 6.85 -3.78 -18.35
CA ALA A 149 6.90 -3.93 -19.81
C ALA A 149 7.16 -2.59 -20.50
N ALA A 150 6.48 -1.53 -20.09
CA ALA A 150 6.68 -0.19 -20.64
C ALA A 150 8.06 0.40 -20.34
N SER A 151 8.73 -0.07 -19.27
CA SER A 151 10.03 0.44 -18.81
C SER A 151 11.21 -0.33 -19.39
N LEU A 152 10.99 -1.49 -20.03
CA LEU A 152 12.04 -2.36 -20.58
C LEU A 152 13.15 -1.62 -21.35
N PRO A 153 12.87 -0.66 -22.26
CA PRO A 153 13.93 0.05 -22.97
C PRO A 153 14.92 0.76 -22.03
N VAL A 154 14.40 1.42 -20.99
CA VAL A 154 15.23 2.11 -19.99
C VAL A 154 15.96 1.11 -19.11
N LEU A 155 15.26 0.06 -18.66
CA LEU A 155 15.83 -0.99 -17.81
C LEU A 155 17.05 -1.65 -18.49
N THR A 156 16.92 -1.98 -19.77
CA THR A 156 18.00 -2.58 -20.57
C THR A 156 19.15 -1.59 -20.79
N SER A 157 18.85 -0.33 -21.14
CA SER A 157 19.90 0.67 -21.42
C SER A 157 20.79 0.99 -20.22
N LEU A 158 20.26 0.86 -19.01
CA LEU A 158 20.95 1.17 -17.76
C LEU A 158 21.64 -0.04 -17.13
N GLY A 159 21.55 -1.22 -17.75
CA GLY A 159 22.12 -2.46 -17.20
C GLY A 159 21.53 -2.83 -15.84
N ILE A 160 20.22 -2.62 -15.65
CA ILE A 160 19.56 -2.87 -14.37
C ILE A 160 19.58 -4.36 -14.03
N VAL A 161 19.93 -4.67 -12.79
CA VAL A 161 19.99 -6.04 -12.26
C VAL A 161 18.63 -6.39 -11.65
N PRO A 162 17.85 -7.32 -12.23
CA PRO A 162 16.61 -7.77 -11.61
C PRO A 162 16.93 -8.65 -10.40
N VAL A 163 16.28 -8.35 -9.27
CA VAL A 163 16.40 -9.10 -8.01
C VAL A 163 15.02 -9.40 -7.44
N ALA A 164 14.92 -10.47 -6.67
CA ALA A 164 13.74 -10.85 -5.92
C ALA A 164 14.11 -11.06 -4.45
N LEU A 165 13.15 -10.86 -3.54
CA LEU A 165 13.34 -11.22 -2.15
C LEU A 165 13.42 -12.74 -2.00
N PRO A 166 14.13 -13.24 -0.97
CA PRO A 166 14.16 -14.67 -0.66
C PRO A 166 12.75 -15.21 -0.44
N VAL A 167 12.49 -16.39 -1.01
CA VAL A 167 11.25 -17.13 -0.76
C VAL A 167 11.58 -18.20 0.28
N ASP A 168 11.01 -18.13 1.48
CA ASP A 168 11.13 -19.21 2.45
C ASP A 168 10.31 -20.40 1.96
N GLY A 169 10.99 -21.40 1.39
CA GLY A 169 10.38 -22.60 0.83
C GLY A 169 9.84 -23.61 1.86
N SER A 170 9.91 -23.29 3.15
CA SER A 170 9.55 -24.18 4.28
C SER A 170 8.19 -23.89 4.92
N ALA A 171 7.52 -22.77 4.58
CA ALA A 171 6.24 -22.42 5.16
C ALA A 171 5.09 -22.81 4.22
N ASP A 172 4.43 -23.94 4.51
CA ASP A 172 3.11 -24.23 3.96
C ASP A 172 2.08 -23.35 4.69
N GLY A 173 2.10 -22.05 4.37
CA GLY A 173 1.27 -21.00 4.95
C GLY A 173 0.91 -19.93 3.91
N ASP A 174 -0.13 -19.15 4.19
CA ASP A 174 -0.71 -18.16 3.26
C ASP A 174 0.16 -16.89 3.06
N SER A 175 1.39 -16.81 3.61
CA SER A 175 2.36 -15.72 3.40
C SER A 175 3.81 -16.21 3.46
N MET A 176 4.71 -15.58 2.68
CA MET A 176 6.14 -15.95 2.52
C MET A 176 6.98 -15.71 3.79
N PHE A 177 6.47 -14.94 4.72
CA PHE A 177 7.07 -14.69 6.03
C PHE A 177 5.94 -14.78 7.07
N GLU A 178 6.27 -15.20 8.29
CA GLU A 178 5.28 -15.47 9.35
C GLU A 178 4.15 -14.42 9.42
N SER A 179 2.95 -14.96 9.61
CA SER A 179 1.60 -14.47 9.25
C SER A 179 1.09 -13.18 9.89
N ASP A 180 1.94 -12.37 10.52
CA ASP A 180 1.50 -11.27 11.39
C ASP A 180 1.38 -9.92 10.66
N LEU A 181 1.82 -9.84 9.40
CA LEU A 181 1.79 -8.62 8.58
C LEU A 181 0.67 -8.62 7.52
N VAL A 182 -0.18 -9.66 7.50
CA VAL A 182 -1.17 -9.88 6.45
C VAL A 182 -2.41 -8.99 6.67
N VAL A 183 -2.36 -7.80 6.06
CA VAL A 183 -3.47 -6.82 6.04
C VAL A 183 -4.61 -7.20 5.08
N ARG A 184 -4.36 -8.08 4.11
CA ARG A 184 -5.37 -8.67 3.21
C ARG A 184 -4.90 -10.03 2.75
N LYS A 185 -5.85 -10.91 2.40
CA LYS A 185 -5.53 -12.12 1.63
C LYS A 185 -4.89 -11.70 0.32
N GLU A 186 -3.61 -11.99 0.18
CA GLU A 186 -2.83 -11.60 -0.98
C GLU A 186 -3.26 -12.43 -2.20
N PRO A 187 -3.15 -11.87 -3.41
CA PRO A 187 -3.62 -12.56 -4.60
C PRO A 187 -2.83 -13.84 -4.91
N ARG A 188 -1.62 -14.02 -4.35
CA ARG A 188 -0.75 -15.20 -4.51
C ARG A 188 0.15 -15.36 -3.28
N LYS A 189 0.61 -16.59 -3.00
CA LYS A 189 1.66 -16.87 -2.01
C LYS A 189 2.88 -15.98 -2.32
N GLY A 190 3.38 -15.25 -1.31
CA GLY A 190 4.57 -14.42 -1.42
C GLY A 190 4.39 -13.04 -2.05
N CYS A 191 3.20 -12.45 -2.00
CA CYS A 191 3.14 -11.01 -2.13
C CYS A 191 3.61 -10.40 -0.79
N VAL A 192 3.99 -9.13 -0.81
CA VAL A 192 4.25 -8.37 0.41
C VAL A 192 3.81 -6.94 0.15
N SER A 193 3.59 -6.16 1.20
CA SER A 193 3.37 -4.72 1.01
C SER A 193 4.64 -4.04 0.47
N THR A 194 4.51 -2.91 -0.21
CA THR A 194 5.68 -2.17 -0.73
C THR A 194 6.65 -1.76 0.37
N MET A 195 6.12 -1.36 1.54
CA MET A 195 6.93 -1.06 2.72
C MET A 195 7.69 -2.29 3.23
N GLU A 196 7.06 -3.46 3.27
CA GLU A 196 7.73 -4.70 3.66
C GLU A 196 8.80 -5.10 2.64
N ALA A 197 8.51 -4.98 1.35
CA ALA A 197 9.47 -5.26 0.30
C ALA A 197 10.74 -4.40 0.45
N VAL A 198 10.56 -3.10 0.72
CA VAL A 198 11.65 -2.17 0.96
C VAL A 198 12.39 -2.49 2.25
N ALA A 199 11.68 -2.78 3.35
CA ALA A 199 12.27 -3.13 4.64
C ALA A 199 13.23 -4.33 4.51
N ARG A 200 12.74 -5.43 3.93
CA ARG A 200 13.51 -6.67 3.74
C ARG A 200 14.68 -6.48 2.77
N ALA A 201 14.51 -5.69 1.72
CA ALA A 201 15.61 -5.38 0.81
C ALA A 201 16.70 -4.55 1.50
N LEU A 202 16.32 -3.53 2.27
CA LEU A 202 17.26 -2.67 3.00
C LEU A 202 18.00 -3.43 4.10
N ARG A 203 17.38 -4.43 4.74
CA ARG A 203 18.08 -5.34 5.66
C ARG A 203 19.33 -5.96 5.04
N LEU A 204 19.27 -6.30 3.75
CA LEU A 204 20.35 -6.97 3.02
C LEU A 204 21.35 -5.99 2.38
N LEU A 205 20.90 -4.78 2.05
CA LEU A 205 21.69 -3.77 1.31
C LEU A 205 22.45 -2.80 2.23
N GLU A 206 21.88 -2.44 3.38
CA GLU A 206 22.50 -1.53 4.34
C GLU A 206 23.57 -2.25 5.22
N PRO A 207 24.45 -1.51 5.93
CA PRO A 207 25.26 -2.08 7.01
C PRO A 207 24.39 -2.86 7.99
N GLU A 208 24.89 -3.97 8.53
CA GLU A 208 24.07 -4.95 9.27
C GLU A 208 23.25 -4.32 10.41
N GLU A 209 23.88 -3.48 11.23
CA GLU A 209 23.22 -2.75 12.32
C GLU A 209 22.13 -1.80 11.80
N ASN A 210 22.43 -1.00 10.76
CA ASN A 210 21.48 -0.04 10.19
C ASN A 210 20.31 -0.74 9.49
N GLY A 211 20.61 -1.80 8.74
CA GLY A 211 19.61 -2.61 8.03
C GLY A 211 18.61 -3.25 9.00
N ALA A 212 19.07 -3.75 10.14
CA ALA A 212 18.20 -4.31 11.18
C ALA A 212 17.28 -3.25 11.80
N VAL A 213 17.79 -2.05 12.09
CA VAL A 213 17.00 -0.93 12.63
C VAL A 213 15.93 -0.48 11.63
N VAL A 214 16.31 -0.32 10.36
CA VAL A 214 15.41 0.10 9.28
C VAL A 214 14.28 -0.91 9.07
N GLU A 215 14.62 -2.20 9.04
CA GLU A 215 13.64 -3.27 8.90
C GLU A 215 12.65 -3.27 10.07
N GLU A 216 13.13 -3.31 11.31
CA GLU A 216 12.28 -3.39 12.49
C GLU A 216 11.35 -2.18 12.61
N ALA A 217 11.85 -0.97 12.33
CA ALA A 217 11.02 0.23 12.33
C ALA A 217 9.87 0.16 11.31
N MET A 218 10.13 -0.33 10.09
CA MET A 218 9.10 -0.45 9.06
C MET A 218 8.11 -1.57 9.35
N LEU A 219 8.59 -2.73 9.77
CA LEU A 219 7.72 -3.85 10.13
C LEU A 219 6.87 -3.50 11.35
N GLY A 220 7.37 -2.70 12.30
CA GLY A 220 6.61 -2.15 13.42
C GLY A 220 5.41 -1.30 12.98
N VAL A 221 5.58 -0.45 11.97
CA VAL A 221 4.48 0.33 11.37
C VAL A 221 3.42 -0.59 10.76
N LEU A 222 3.85 -1.66 10.08
CA LEU A 222 2.93 -2.63 9.49
C LEU A 222 2.18 -3.43 10.54
N ARG A 223 2.84 -3.86 11.63
CA ARG A 223 2.19 -4.52 12.78
C ARG A 223 1.11 -3.63 13.39
N ALA A 224 1.40 -2.34 13.60
CA ALA A 224 0.40 -1.39 14.07
C ALA A 224 -0.77 -1.24 13.09
N MET A 225 -0.50 -1.22 11.78
CA MET A 225 -1.55 -1.18 10.76
C MET A 225 -2.45 -2.42 10.78
N VAL A 226 -1.88 -3.61 10.98
CA VAL A 226 -2.63 -4.87 11.14
C VAL A 226 -3.46 -4.83 12.42
N ALA A 227 -2.90 -4.39 13.54
CA ALA A 227 -3.60 -4.30 14.82
C ALA A 227 -4.89 -3.45 14.71
N PHE A 228 -4.80 -2.26 14.10
CA PHE A 228 -5.97 -1.40 13.87
C PHE A 228 -7.03 -2.05 12.98
N GLN A 229 -6.63 -2.89 12.03
CA GLN A 229 -7.58 -3.58 11.16
C GLN A 229 -8.26 -4.74 11.86
N THR A 230 -7.52 -5.53 12.63
CA THR A 230 -8.03 -6.63 13.43
C THR A 230 -9.03 -6.12 14.47
N GLU A 231 -8.72 -5.04 15.17
CA GLU A 231 -9.63 -4.37 16.10
C GLU A 231 -10.94 -3.94 15.38
N HIS A 232 -10.83 -3.34 14.19
CA HIS A 232 -12.02 -2.95 13.42
C HIS A 232 -12.89 -4.15 13.00
N LEU A 233 -12.27 -5.30 12.68
CA LEU A 233 -12.99 -6.52 12.32
C LEU A 233 -13.70 -7.14 13.54
N GLN A 234 -13.07 -7.13 14.71
CA GLN A 234 -13.67 -7.63 15.96
C GLN A 234 -14.87 -6.79 16.41
N HIS A 235 -14.83 -5.47 16.22
CA HIS A 235 -15.93 -4.57 16.56
C HIS A 235 -17.05 -4.51 15.50
N ARG A 236 -16.86 -5.13 14.33
CA ARG A 236 -17.97 -5.38 13.40
C ARG A 236 -18.64 -6.69 13.83
N THR A 237 -19.82 -6.62 14.44
CA THR A 237 -20.76 -7.74 14.42
C THR A 237 -21.02 -8.10 12.95
N VAL A 238 -20.36 -9.14 12.46
CA VAL A 238 -20.52 -9.61 11.07
C VAL A 238 -21.92 -10.19 10.96
N LYS A 239 -22.93 -9.38 10.62
CA LYS A 239 -24.17 -9.95 10.06
C LYS A 239 -23.74 -10.65 8.77
N PRO A 240 -23.96 -11.98 8.63
CA PRO A 240 -23.56 -12.70 7.43
C PRO A 240 -24.17 -11.99 6.23
N ARG A 241 -23.33 -11.49 5.33
CA ARG A 241 -23.81 -10.92 4.09
C ARG A 241 -24.32 -12.09 3.26
N VAL A 242 -25.62 -12.35 3.35
CA VAL A 242 -26.29 -13.41 2.56
C VAL A 242 -25.89 -13.15 1.12
N LYS A 243 -25.05 -14.04 0.56
CA LYS A 243 -24.53 -13.90 -0.81
C LYS A 243 -25.75 -13.74 -1.72
N MET A 244 -25.76 -12.70 -2.57
CA MET A 244 -26.82 -12.45 -3.55
C MET A 244 -27.16 -13.65 -4.45
N ARG A 245 -26.29 -14.67 -4.51
CA ARG A 245 -26.57 -15.96 -5.14
C ARG A 245 -27.84 -16.62 -4.59
N LYS A 246 -28.04 -16.66 -3.27
CA LYS A 246 -29.20 -17.33 -2.67
C LYS A 246 -30.52 -16.62 -2.98
N LYS A 247 -30.52 -15.28 -3.10
CA LYS A 247 -31.71 -14.50 -3.49
C LYS A 247 -32.08 -14.70 -4.97
N LYS A 248 -31.11 -14.97 -5.84
CA LYS A 248 -31.34 -15.21 -7.27
C LYS A 248 -31.76 -16.67 -7.55
N GLU A 249 -31.27 -17.61 -6.76
CA GLU A 249 -31.70 -19.02 -6.78
C GLU A 249 -33.12 -19.16 -6.22
N LEU A 250 -33.44 -18.54 -5.07
CA LEU A 250 -34.79 -18.54 -4.50
C LEU A 250 -35.83 -17.91 -5.43
N ARG A 251 -35.51 -16.78 -6.10
CA ARG A 251 -36.40 -16.20 -7.12
C ARG A 251 -36.62 -17.10 -8.33
N ARG A 252 -35.61 -17.87 -8.74
CA ARG A 252 -35.73 -18.84 -9.85
C ARG A 252 -36.58 -20.06 -9.46
N GLU A 253 -36.49 -20.49 -8.21
CA GLU A 253 -37.31 -21.58 -7.66
C GLU A 253 -38.77 -21.14 -7.51
N GLU A 254 -39.03 -19.91 -7.05
CA GLU A 254 -40.37 -19.30 -6.99
C GLU A 254 -41.00 -19.14 -8.39
N GLU A 255 -40.21 -18.70 -9.39
CA GLU A 255 -40.67 -18.58 -10.78
C GLU A 255 -40.96 -19.95 -11.43
N MET A 256 -40.21 -21.00 -11.10
CA MET A 256 -40.50 -22.36 -11.60
C MET A 256 -41.74 -22.98 -10.95
N GLN A 257 -41.96 -22.74 -9.64
CA GLN A 257 -43.13 -23.28 -8.94
C GLN A 257 -44.43 -22.59 -9.36
N SER A 258 -44.38 -21.28 -9.68
CA SER A 258 -45.54 -20.56 -10.20
C SER A 258 -45.96 -21.03 -11.61
N ASN A 259 -45.02 -21.53 -12.42
CA ASN A 259 -45.31 -22.01 -13.77
C ASN A 259 -45.77 -23.48 -13.82
N ALA A 260 -45.52 -24.26 -12.77
CA ALA A 260 -45.91 -25.66 -12.70
C ALA A 260 -47.35 -25.89 -12.19
N GLY A 261 -48.01 -24.85 -11.67
CA GLY A 261 -49.40 -24.91 -11.17
C GLY A 261 -50.47 -24.47 -12.17
N LEU A 262 -50.13 -24.35 -13.46
CA LEU A 262 -51.00 -23.80 -14.51
C LEU A 262 -51.17 -24.75 -15.71
N ILE A 263 -51.16 -26.06 -15.45
CA ILE A 263 -51.60 -27.11 -16.39
C ILE A 263 -52.69 -27.94 -15.72
#